data_AF-A0A7S4VUW2-F1
#
_entry.id   AF-A0A7S4VUW2-F1
#
_cell.length_a   1.000
_cell.length_b   1.000
_cell.length_c   1.000
_cell.angle_alpha   90.00
_cell.angle_beta   90.00
_cell.angle_gamma   90.00
#
_symmetry.space_group_name_H-M   'P 1'
#
loop_
_entity.id
_entity.type
_entity.pdbx_description
1 polymer ?
#
loop_
_entity_poly.entity_id
_entity_poly.type
_entity_poly.pdbx_seq_one_letter_code
_entity_poly.pdbx_strand_id
1 'polypeptide(L)'
;AILAQAFGFKRLQLEALRPSAGAWCVPVPTQAAAMPSYYETIDGEKLDKAIIDECRKALEGQGDGRVSKDDAAKVFAKVEDGGKETRCERWTMRYCLTSFNFTEAALDWIVEVCKKVPQEDAEAEPAAKKARTEEATSYYEIIDGVECDRAIVDACREAIKGRGDGRVSIDDAKAVFAVIEDGNKVTRCERWTVRYCLTEFNWTEAAQEWVTEATKKVAQE
;
A
#
# COMPACT_ATOMS: atom_id res chain seq x y z
N ALA A 1 -68.45 12.36 24.88
CA ALA A 1 -67.24 11.71 24.33
C ALA A 1 -67.64 10.97 23.06
N ILE A 2 -67.73 11.65 21.91
CA ILE A 2 -66.65 11.87 20.94
C ILE A 2 -66.08 10.50 20.50
N LEU A 3 -66.75 9.85 19.54
CA LEU A 3 -66.47 9.87 18.09
C LEU A 3 -65.28 8.97 17.72
N ALA A 4 -65.61 7.69 17.50
CA ALA A 4 -64.92 6.83 16.57
C ALA A 4 -65.34 7.24 15.14
N GLN A 5 -64.38 7.64 14.32
CA GLN A 5 -64.53 7.88 12.88
C GLN A 5 -63.60 6.90 12.15
N ALA A 6 -63.81 6.46 10.92
CA ALA A 6 -64.94 6.25 10.01
C ALA A 6 -64.27 5.84 8.67
N PHE A 7 -65.02 5.18 7.79
CA PHE A 7 -64.70 4.84 6.39
C PHE A 7 -63.75 3.63 6.21
N GLY A 8 -64.14 2.47 5.67
CA GLY A 8 -65.26 2.11 4.82
C GLY A 8 -64.86 2.17 3.36
N PHE A 9 -64.65 1.02 2.68
CA PHE A 9 -65.47 0.61 1.54
C PHE A 9 -65.10 -0.79 1.02
N LYS A 10 -66.12 -1.37 0.38
CA LYS A 10 -66.36 -2.77 0.04
C LYS A 10 -65.42 -3.39 -0.99
N ARG A 11 -65.19 -4.69 -0.75
CA ARG A 11 -64.93 -5.78 -1.71
C ARG A 11 -66.00 -5.80 -2.82
N LEU A 12 -65.56 -5.77 -4.08
CA LEU A 12 -66.33 -6.22 -5.25
C LEU A 12 -65.41 -7.08 -6.12
N GLN A 13 -65.78 -8.35 -6.28
CA GLN A 13 -65.32 -9.21 -7.36
C GLN A 13 -66.23 -8.97 -8.56
N LEU A 14 -65.64 -8.83 -9.76
CA LEU A 14 -66.27 -9.31 -10.98
C LEU A 14 -65.20 -9.65 -12.02
N GLU A 15 -65.36 -10.83 -12.61
CA GLU A 15 -64.48 -11.51 -13.54
C GLU A 15 -64.42 -10.91 -14.94
N ALA A 16 -63.36 -11.34 -15.63
CA ALA A 16 -63.21 -11.51 -17.07
C ALA A 16 -63.01 -10.26 -17.93
N LEU A 17 -61.77 -10.12 -18.43
CA LEU A 17 -61.44 -10.01 -19.86
C LEU A 17 -59.91 -10.08 -20.03
N ARG A 18 -59.39 -11.19 -20.57
CA ARG A 18 -58.09 -11.20 -21.26
C ARG A 18 -58.24 -10.37 -22.53
N PRO A 19 -57.20 -9.62 -22.93
CA PRO A 19 -56.52 -10.07 -24.13
C PRO A 19 -54.99 -9.93 -24.11
N SER A 20 -54.36 -10.84 -24.85
CA SER A 20 -53.25 -10.62 -25.79
C SER A 20 -51.91 -10.07 -25.30
N ALA A 21 -50.93 -11.01 -25.30
CA ALA A 21 -49.57 -10.86 -25.81
C ALA A 21 -48.89 -9.48 -25.71
N GLY A 22 -47.99 -9.37 -24.74
CA GLY A 22 -46.98 -8.33 -24.67
C GLY A 22 -45.89 -8.77 -23.70
N ALA A 23 -44.98 -9.62 -24.17
CA ALA A 23 -43.80 -10.03 -23.42
C ALA A 23 -42.88 -8.82 -23.22
N TRP A 24 -43.01 -8.15 -22.08
CA TRP A 24 -41.98 -7.25 -21.57
C TRP A 24 -41.12 -8.06 -20.60
N CYS A 25 -40.12 -8.71 -21.16
CA CYS A 25 -38.97 -9.17 -20.40
C CYS A 25 -38.33 -7.93 -19.79
N VAL A 26 -38.57 -7.66 -18.51
CA VAL A 26 -37.80 -6.67 -17.77
C VAL A 26 -36.42 -7.28 -17.60
N PRO A 27 -35.34 -6.73 -18.21
CA PRO A 27 -34.01 -7.21 -17.91
C PRO A 27 -33.75 -6.94 -16.43
N VAL A 28 -33.59 -8.00 -15.64
CA VAL A 28 -32.93 -7.92 -14.34
C VAL A 28 -31.57 -7.29 -14.64
N PRO A 29 -31.20 -6.15 -14.03
CA PRO A 29 -29.85 -5.63 -14.18
C PRO A 29 -28.91 -6.70 -13.62
N THR A 30 -28.27 -7.44 -14.53
CA THR A 30 -27.14 -8.28 -14.19
C THR A 30 -26.06 -7.29 -13.82
N GLN A 31 -25.94 -7.03 -12.53
CA GLN A 31 -24.83 -6.29 -11.98
C GLN A 31 -23.61 -7.16 -12.29
N ALA A 32 -22.94 -6.87 -13.40
CA ALA A 32 -21.66 -7.45 -13.72
C ALA A 32 -20.76 -7.04 -12.56
N ALA A 33 -20.56 -7.93 -11.60
CA ALA A 33 -19.56 -7.77 -10.57
C ALA A 33 -18.24 -7.59 -11.32
N ALA A 34 -17.72 -6.37 -11.33
CA ALA A 34 -16.40 -6.09 -11.86
C ALA A 34 -15.45 -7.02 -11.11
N MET A 35 -14.87 -7.99 -11.82
CA MET A 35 -13.83 -8.84 -11.26
C MET A 35 -12.78 -7.90 -10.66
N PRO A 36 -12.48 -8.00 -9.35
CA PRO A 36 -11.51 -7.10 -8.74
C PRO A 36 -10.20 -7.23 -9.52
N SER A 37 -9.69 -6.10 -10.02
CA SER A 37 -8.37 -6.06 -10.65
C SER A 37 -7.35 -6.67 -9.71
N TYR A 38 -6.55 -7.61 -10.19
CA TYR A 38 -5.52 -8.27 -9.40
C TYR A 38 -4.46 -7.26 -8.89
N TYR A 39 -4.23 -6.19 -9.64
CA TYR A 39 -3.34 -5.10 -9.26
C TYR A 39 -4.10 -3.80 -8.98
N GLU A 40 -3.58 -3.00 -8.05
CA GLU A 40 -3.97 -1.61 -7.81
C GLU A 40 -2.80 -0.70 -8.19
N THR A 41 -3.07 0.33 -9.00
CA THR A 41 -2.04 1.31 -9.38
C THR A 41 -2.02 2.44 -8.37
N ILE A 42 -0.94 2.54 -7.60
CA ILE A 42 -0.72 3.61 -6.60
C ILE A 42 0.58 4.29 -6.95
N ASP A 43 0.58 5.62 -7.00
CA ASP A 43 1.74 6.40 -7.41
C ASP A 43 2.37 5.86 -8.70
N GLY A 44 1.54 5.52 -9.69
CA GLY A 44 1.99 5.01 -11.00
C GLY A 44 2.63 3.61 -11.03
N GLU A 45 2.76 2.93 -9.89
CA GLU A 45 3.26 1.55 -9.82
C GLU A 45 2.13 0.54 -9.55
N LYS A 46 2.26 -0.66 -10.12
CA LYS A 46 1.30 -1.74 -9.94
C LYS A 46 1.63 -2.52 -8.67
N LEU A 47 0.70 -2.54 -7.72
CA LEU A 47 0.82 -3.23 -6.45
C LEU A 47 -0.21 -4.35 -6.35
N ASP A 48 0.07 -5.38 -5.55
CA ASP A 48 -0.86 -6.47 -5.29
C ASP A 48 -2.06 -5.92 -4.50
N LYS A 49 -3.21 -5.89 -5.17
CA LYS A 49 -4.43 -5.33 -4.59
C LYS A 49 -4.92 -6.17 -3.40
N ALA A 50 -4.72 -7.49 -3.44
CA ALA A 50 -5.21 -8.36 -2.39
C ALA A 50 -4.48 -8.08 -1.07
N ILE A 51 -3.17 -7.84 -1.09
CA ILE A 51 -2.40 -7.47 0.11
C ILE A 51 -2.90 -6.14 0.69
N ILE A 52 -3.12 -5.13 -0.17
CA ILE A 52 -3.60 -3.81 0.25
C ILE A 52 -5.02 -3.88 0.84
N ASP A 53 -5.93 -4.61 0.18
CA ASP A 53 -7.31 -4.75 0.64
C ASP A 53 -7.38 -5.51 1.98
N GLU A 54 -6.55 -6.52 2.20
CA GLU A 54 -6.47 -7.18 3.52
C GLU A 54 -5.90 -6.23 4.60
N CYS A 55 -4.93 -5.36 4.27
CA CYS A 55 -4.47 -4.33 5.20
C CYS A 55 -5.58 -3.33 5.55
N ARG A 56 -6.39 -2.92 4.55
CA ARG A 56 -7.54 -2.03 4.77
C ARG A 56 -8.59 -2.68 5.68
N LYS A 57 -8.92 -3.96 5.44
CA LYS A 57 -9.86 -4.72 6.28
C LYS A 57 -9.35 -4.90 7.72
N ALA A 58 -8.06 -5.10 7.90
CA ALA A 58 -7.47 -5.20 9.24
C ALA A 58 -7.72 -3.94 10.08
N LEU A 59 -7.83 -2.76 9.44
CA LEU A 59 -8.18 -1.50 10.11
C LEU A 59 -9.67 -1.32 10.41
N GLU A 60 -10.56 -2.04 9.74
CA GLU A 60 -12.01 -1.97 9.98
C GLU A 60 -12.44 -2.68 11.28
N GLY A 61 -11.54 -3.41 11.92
CA GLY A 61 -11.77 -4.04 13.22
C GLY A 61 -11.97 -3.03 14.37
N GLN A 62 -12.56 -3.48 15.48
CA GLN A 62 -12.70 -2.70 16.73
C GLN A 62 -11.35 -2.53 17.48
N GLY A 63 -10.27 -2.23 16.77
CA GLY A 63 -8.92 -2.04 17.31
C GLY A 63 -8.56 -0.57 17.55
N ASP A 64 -7.32 -0.33 17.93
CA ASP A 64 -6.69 0.99 18.10
C ASP A 64 -6.26 1.63 16.76
N GLY A 65 -6.74 1.10 15.63
CA GLY A 65 -6.35 1.53 14.29
C GLY A 65 -4.95 1.07 13.88
N ARG A 66 -4.38 0.05 14.53
CA ARG A 66 -3.12 -0.60 14.15
C ARG A 66 -3.37 -2.04 13.67
N VAL A 67 -2.55 -2.49 12.73
CA VAL A 67 -2.54 -3.88 12.25
C VAL A 67 -1.84 -4.75 13.30
N SER A 68 -2.61 -5.67 13.88
CA SER A 68 -2.12 -6.64 14.87
C SER A 68 -1.25 -7.71 14.23
N LYS A 69 -0.50 -8.47 15.03
CA LYS A 69 0.28 -9.61 14.54
C LYS A 69 -0.60 -10.65 13.84
N ASP A 70 -1.78 -10.93 14.38
CA ASP A 70 -2.70 -11.93 13.81
C ASP A 70 -3.27 -11.47 12.47
N ASP A 71 -3.50 -10.16 12.31
CA ASP A 71 -3.97 -9.60 11.05
C ASP A 71 -2.83 -9.49 10.03
N ALA A 72 -1.62 -9.11 10.45
CA ALA A 72 -0.43 -9.20 9.60
C ALA A 72 -0.21 -10.65 9.12
N ALA A 73 -0.40 -11.65 9.98
CA ALA A 73 -0.31 -13.05 9.58
C ALA A 73 -1.30 -13.41 8.47
N LYS A 74 -2.53 -12.89 8.51
CA LYS A 74 -3.52 -13.11 7.43
C LYS A 74 -3.14 -12.37 6.14
N VAL A 75 -2.63 -11.14 6.26
CA VAL A 75 -2.19 -10.31 5.12
C VAL A 75 -1.04 -11.00 4.37
N PHE A 76 -0.03 -11.47 5.12
CA PHE A 76 1.21 -12.00 4.55
C PHE A 76 1.23 -13.52 4.35
N ALA A 77 0.23 -14.27 4.83
CA ALA A 77 0.13 -15.72 4.57
C ALA A 77 0.17 -16.05 3.07
N LYS A 78 -0.41 -15.19 2.22
CA LYS A 78 -0.41 -15.39 0.76
C LYS A 78 0.99 -15.27 0.15
N VAL A 79 1.84 -14.42 0.72
CA VAL A 79 3.24 -14.25 0.28
C VAL A 79 4.05 -15.49 0.66
N GLU A 80 3.77 -16.09 1.83
CA GLU A 80 4.41 -17.34 2.28
C GLU A 80 3.99 -18.54 1.42
N ASP A 81 2.69 -18.66 1.10
CA ASP A 81 2.14 -19.75 0.28
C ASP A 81 2.71 -19.78 -1.15
N GLY A 82 3.08 -18.62 -1.70
CA GLY A 82 3.71 -18.50 -3.02
C GLY A 82 5.13 -19.07 -3.07
N GLY A 83 5.79 -19.24 -1.91
CA GLY A 83 7.14 -19.79 -1.76
C GLY A 83 8.27 -18.89 -2.28
N LYS A 84 7.96 -17.79 -2.98
CA LYS A 84 8.89 -16.76 -3.44
C LYS A 84 8.21 -15.40 -3.38
N GLU A 85 8.96 -14.38 -3.00
CA GLU A 85 8.49 -13.00 -3.04
C GLU A 85 8.80 -12.42 -4.43
N THR A 86 7.74 -12.06 -5.15
CA THR A 86 7.83 -11.34 -6.42
C THR A 86 8.18 -9.87 -6.18
N ARG A 87 8.76 -9.23 -7.19
CA ARG A 87 9.01 -7.77 -7.18
C ARG A 87 7.76 -6.95 -6.83
N CYS A 88 6.60 -7.35 -7.33
CA CYS A 88 5.33 -6.66 -7.08
C CYS A 88 4.94 -6.76 -5.60
N GLU A 89 5.02 -7.96 -5.02
CA GLU A 89 4.73 -8.18 -3.61
C GLU A 89 5.67 -7.35 -2.73
N ARG A 90 6.98 -7.33 -3.01
CA ARG A 90 7.96 -6.53 -2.27
C ARG A 90 7.61 -5.05 -2.21
N TRP A 91 7.33 -4.44 -3.37
CA TRP A 91 6.91 -3.02 -3.42
C TRP A 91 5.57 -2.79 -2.74
N THR A 92 4.67 -3.76 -2.79
CA THR A 92 3.41 -3.72 -2.06
C THR A 92 3.63 -3.78 -0.55
N MET A 93 4.54 -4.62 -0.06
CA MET A 93 4.89 -4.65 1.36
C MET A 93 5.49 -3.31 1.82
N ARG A 94 6.42 -2.74 1.03
CA ARG A 94 6.99 -1.41 1.32
C ARG A 94 5.91 -0.33 1.42
N TYR A 95 4.95 -0.36 0.50
CA TYR A 95 3.79 0.53 0.56
C TYR A 95 2.99 0.30 1.84
N CYS A 96 2.67 -0.95 2.17
CA CYS A 96 1.85 -1.26 3.33
C CYS A 96 2.54 -0.84 4.64
N LEU A 97 3.80 -1.20 4.84
CA LEU A 97 4.58 -0.90 6.05
C LEU A 97 4.75 0.60 6.31
N THR A 98 4.66 1.43 5.26
CA THR A 98 4.80 2.89 5.37
C THR A 98 3.46 3.64 5.37
N SER A 99 2.39 3.01 4.88
CA SER A 99 1.07 3.64 4.77
C SER A 99 0.13 3.25 5.92
N PHE A 100 0.28 2.05 6.47
CA PHE A 100 -0.50 1.54 7.59
C PHE A 100 0.33 1.49 8.87
N ASN A 101 -0.33 1.66 10.02
CA ASN A 101 0.33 1.52 11.32
C ASN A 101 0.30 0.05 11.74
N PHE A 102 1.46 -0.54 11.99
CA PHE A 102 1.59 -1.90 12.51
C PHE A 102 1.97 -1.88 13.99
N THR A 103 1.57 -2.91 14.73
CA THR A 103 2.09 -3.14 16.07
C THR A 103 3.54 -3.62 16.01
N GLU A 104 4.34 -3.33 17.05
CA GLU A 104 5.75 -3.79 17.13
C GLU A 104 5.84 -5.32 16.97
N ALA A 105 4.95 -6.06 17.63
CA ALA A 105 4.86 -7.52 17.49
C ALA A 105 4.51 -8.00 16.07
N ALA A 106 3.80 -7.18 15.28
CA ALA A 106 3.54 -7.47 13.88
C ALA A 106 4.78 -7.20 13.02
N LEU A 107 5.47 -6.07 13.24
CA LEU A 107 6.71 -5.74 12.53
C LEU A 107 7.80 -6.80 12.76
N ASP A 108 8.02 -7.19 14.01
CA ASP A 108 8.98 -8.26 14.35
C ASP A 108 8.64 -9.57 13.63
N TRP A 109 7.35 -9.93 13.61
CA TRP A 109 6.90 -11.13 12.91
C TRP A 109 7.10 -11.03 11.40
N ILE A 110 6.79 -9.88 10.78
CA ILE A 110 6.97 -9.64 9.34
C ILE A 110 8.45 -9.80 8.98
N VAL A 111 9.36 -9.20 9.76
CA VAL A 111 10.82 -9.32 9.53
C VAL A 111 11.27 -10.79 9.55
N GLU A 112 10.78 -11.58 10.51
CA GLU A 112 11.11 -13.01 10.62
C GLU A 112 10.52 -13.85 9.48
N VAL A 113 9.38 -13.45 8.92
CA VAL A 113 8.78 -14.12 7.75
C VAL A 113 9.51 -13.75 6.48
N CYS A 114 9.80 -12.48 6.26
CA CYS A 114 10.52 -12.00 5.07
C CYS A 114 11.91 -12.64 4.93
N LYS A 115 12.59 -12.97 6.04
CA LYS A 115 13.87 -13.72 6.02
C LYS A 115 13.74 -15.14 5.46
N LYS A 116 12.55 -15.74 5.50
CA LYS A 116 12.30 -17.12 5.09
C LYS A 116 11.86 -17.23 3.63
N VAL A 117 11.29 -16.17 3.07
CA VAL A 117 10.78 -16.16 1.70
C VAL A 117 11.89 -15.68 0.77
N PRO A 118 12.44 -16.55 -0.10
CA PRO A 118 13.44 -16.11 -1.06
C PRO A 118 12.82 -15.16 -2.08
N GLN A 119 13.59 -14.16 -2.48
CA GLN A 119 13.19 -13.25 -3.55
C GLN A 119 13.29 -13.98 -4.89
N GLU A 120 12.27 -13.86 -5.74
CA GLU A 120 12.26 -14.50 -7.07
C GLU A 120 13.50 -14.12 -7.90
N ASP A 121 13.91 -12.86 -7.80
CA ASP A 121 15.02 -12.30 -8.55
C ASP A 121 16.39 -12.41 -7.85
N ALA A 122 16.48 -13.04 -6.66
CA ALA A 122 17.76 -13.14 -5.91
C ALA A 122 18.86 -13.91 -6.66
N GLU A 123 18.48 -14.85 -7.53
CA GLU A 123 19.41 -15.59 -8.40
C GLU A 123 19.58 -14.95 -9.77
N ALA A 124 18.71 -13.98 -10.09
CA ALA A 124 18.67 -13.25 -11.35
C ALA A 124 19.09 -11.80 -11.17
N GLU A 125 20.03 -11.50 -10.26
CA GLU A 125 20.88 -10.32 -10.45
C GLU A 125 21.75 -10.58 -11.69
N PRO A 126 21.51 -9.92 -12.85
CA PRO A 126 22.67 -9.61 -13.67
C PRO A 126 23.51 -8.68 -12.80
N ALA A 127 24.65 -9.18 -12.33
CA ALA A 127 25.73 -8.35 -11.81
C ALA A 127 25.73 -7.06 -12.63
N ALA A 128 25.41 -5.94 -11.95
CA ALA A 128 25.18 -4.63 -12.53
C ALA A 128 25.98 -4.53 -13.84
N LYS A 129 25.29 -4.61 -15.00
CA LYS A 129 25.99 -4.59 -16.29
C LYS A 129 26.76 -3.29 -16.33
N LYS A 130 28.05 -3.36 -15.98
CA LYS A 130 29.03 -2.29 -16.10
C LYS A 130 29.26 -2.06 -17.58
N ALA A 131 28.32 -1.39 -18.22
CA ALA A 131 28.50 -0.79 -19.51
C ALA A 131 29.07 0.62 -19.30
N ARG A 132 30.40 0.64 -19.11
CA ARG A 132 31.37 1.56 -19.73
C ARG A 132 31.18 3.10 -19.60
N THR A 133 32.27 3.69 -19.11
CA THR A 133 32.78 5.08 -19.19
C THR A 133 32.32 6.09 -18.14
N GLU A 134 33.28 6.46 -17.28
CA GLU A 134 33.55 7.77 -16.65
C GLU A 134 32.36 8.63 -16.19
N GLU A 135 32.23 8.74 -14.86
CA GLU A 135 31.54 9.81 -14.10
C GLU A 135 30.31 10.46 -14.75
N ALA A 136 29.25 9.67 -14.90
CA ALA A 136 27.89 10.19 -14.85
C ALA A 136 27.15 9.37 -13.78
N THR A 137 27.21 9.79 -12.53
CA THR A 137 26.33 9.27 -11.48
C THR A 137 24.90 9.55 -11.94
N SER A 138 24.21 8.53 -12.45
CA SER A 138 22.81 8.66 -12.86
C SER A 138 22.00 9.23 -11.71
N TYR A 139 21.15 10.22 -12.01
CA TYR A 139 20.27 10.87 -11.04
C TYR A 139 19.37 9.85 -10.32
N TYR A 140 19.02 8.76 -11.00
CA TYR A 140 18.27 7.63 -10.45
C TYR A 140 19.14 6.40 -10.20
N GLU A 141 18.76 5.61 -9.20
CA GLU A 141 19.24 4.26 -8.91
C GLU A 141 18.07 3.27 -9.10
N ILE A 142 18.28 2.19 -9.86
CA ILE A 142 17.23 1.18 -10.07
C ILE A 142 17.30 0.17 -8.92
N ILE A 143 16.26 0.13 -8.10
CA ILE A 143 16.14 -0.75 -6.94
C ILE A 143 14.92 -1.63 -7.16
N ASP A 144 15.10 -2.95 -7.16
CA ASP A 144 14.03 -3.91 -7.46
C ASP A 144 13.22 -3.51 -8.69
N GLY A 145 13.90 -3.10 -9.77
CA GLY A 145 13.30 -2.71 -11.03
C GLY A 145 12.42 -1.44 -11.03
N VAL A 146 12.49 -0.61 -9.98
CA VAL A 146 11.84 0.70 -9.89
C VAL A 146 12.91 1.79 -9.77
N GLU A 147 12.71 2.92 -10.45
CA GLU A 147 13.60 4.07 -10.38
C GLU A 147 13.44 4.78 -9.03
N CYS A 148 14.51 4.79 -8.24
CA CYS A 148 14.61 5.51 -6.98
C CYS A 148 15.57 6.71 -7.13
N ASP A 149 15.33 7.78 -6.40
CA ASP A 149 16.18 8.95 -6.36
C ASP A 149 17.50 8.60 -5.64
N ARG A 150 18.61 8.67 -6.37
CA ARG A 150 19.92 8.29 -5.81
C ARG A 150 20.33 9.20 -4.65
N ALA A 151 20.01 10.50 -4.71
CA ALA A 151 20.43 11.44 -3.69
C ALA A 151 19.79 11.13 -2.34
N ILE A 152 18.52 10.71 -2.32
CA ILE A 152 17.82 10.29 -1.10
C ILE A 152 18.41 8.99 -0.55
N VAL A 153 18.67 8.01 -1.42
CA VAL A 153 19.26 6.73 -0.99
C VAL A 153 20.66 6.94 -0.42
N ASP A 154 21.49 7.73 -1.09
CA ASP A 154 22.84 8.03 -0.64
C ASP A 154 22.84 8.86 0.66
N ALA A 155 21.91 9.80 0.82
CA ALA A 155 21.72 10.51 2.08
C ALA A 155 21.40 9.56 3.24
N CYS A 156 20.55 8.55 3.02
CA CYS A 156 20.28 7.53 4.04
C CYS A 156 21.51 6.63 4.32
N ARG A 157 22.27 6.27 3.28
CA ARG A 157 23.52 5.51 3.42
C ARG A 157 24.58 6.31 4.20
N GLU A 158 24.67 7.61 3.99
CA GLU A 158 25.59 8.48 4.73
C GLU A 158 25.15 8.68 6.18
N ALA A 159 23.84 8.81 6.44
CA ALA A 159 23.29 8.92 7.80
C ALA A 159 23.73 7.77 8.71
N ILE A 160 23.78 6.53 8.19
CA ILE A 160 24.21 5.37 8.99
C ILE A 160 25.73 5.19 9.08
N LYS A 161 26.53 5.89 8.26
CA LYS A 161 28.01 5.77 8.25
C LYS A 161 28.68 6.47 9.43
N GLY A 162 28.00 7.40 10.11
CA GLY A 162 28.63 8.25 11.12
C GLY A 162 27.76 8.49 12.36
N ARG A 163 28.34 8.17 13.53
CA ARG A 163 27.85 8.44 14.90
C ARG A 163 26.59 7.68 15.33
N GLY A 164 26.77 6.55 16.01
CA GLY A 164 25.73 5.98 16.86
C GLY A 164 25.67 4.45 16.88
N ASP A 165 24.46 3.94 17.11
CA ASP A 165 24.09 2.52 17.13
C ASP A 165 23.72 1.96 15.75
N GLY A 166 23.99 2.73 14.68
CA GLY A 166 23.65 2.36 13.30
C GLY A 166 22.19 2.65 12.92
N ARG A 167 21.46 3.46 13.71
CA ARG A 167 20.09 3.90 13.39
C ARG A 167 20.06 5.31 12.82
N VAL A 168 19.09 5.57 11.94
CA VAL A 168 18.78 6.90 11.45
C VAL A 168 18.07 7.69 12.55
N SER A 169 18.72 8.73 13.05
CA SER A 169 18.18 9.62 14.08
C SER A 169 17.20 10.65 13.50
N ILE A 170 16.52 11.41 14.36
CA ILE A 170 15.62 12.49 13.93
C ILE A 170 16.40 13.57 13.15
N ASP A 171 17.64 13.86 13.56
CA ASP A 171 18.46 14.86 12.88
C ASP A 171 18.91 14.38 11.51
N ASP A 172 19.23 13.09 11.39
CA ASP A 172 19.51 12.46 10.09
C ASP A 172 18.27 12.44 9.19
N ALA A 173 17.09 12.14 9.76
CA ALA A 173 15.83 12.18 9.02
C ALA A 173 15.54 13.57 8.43
N LYS A 174 15.81 14.63 9.19
CA LYS A 174 15.70 16.02 8.72
C LYS A 174 16.71 16.33 7.62
N ALA A 175 17.95 15.84 7.75
CA ALA A 175 18.97 16.02 6.74
C ALA A 175 18.59 15.30 5.42
N VAL A 176 18.08 14.07 5.50
CA VAL A 176 17.55 13.33 4.35
C VAL A 176 16.36 14.08 3.74
N PHE A 177 15.41 14.54 4.56
CA PHE A 177 14.21 15.22 4.07
C PHE A 177 14.51 16.58 3.43
N ALA A 178 15.57 17.27 3.87
CA ALA A 178 16.00 18.52 3.22
C ALA A 178 16.42 18.31 1.76
N VAL A 179 16.88 17.10 1.39
CA VAL A 179 17.15 16.73 -0.01
C VAL A 179 15.86 16.60 -0.82
N ILE A 180 14.76 16.21 -0.16
CA ILE A 180 13.42 16.03 -0.77
C ILE A 180 12.70 17.39 -0.92
N GLU A 181 12.87 18.29 0.05
CA GLU A 181 12.09 19.54 0.13
C GLU A 181 12.52 20.61 -0.89
N ASP A 182 13.70 20.50 -1.51
CA ASP A 182 14.28 21.51 -2.42
C ASP A 182 13.35 21.91 -3.60
N GLY A 183 12.44 21.01 -4.00
CA GLY A 183 11.46 21.23 -5.07
C GLY A 183 10.08 21.79 -4.67
N ASN A 184 9.81 21.97 -3.37
CA ASN A 184 8.48 22.31 -2.82
C ASN A 184 7.33 21.34 -3.22
N LYS A 185 7.69 20.17 -3.77
CA LYS A 185 6.80 19.07 -4.16
C LYS A 185 7.57 17.76 -4.07
N VAL A 186 6.90 16.69 -3.65
CA VAL A 186 7.47 15.34 -3.71
C VAL A 186 6.95 14.64 -4.95
N THR A 187 7.86 14.28 -5.84
CA THR A 187 7.61 13.49 -7.04
C THR A 187 7.28 12.04 -6.68
N ARG A 188 6.68 11.32 -7.63
CA ARG A 188 6.43 9.88 -7.50
C ARG A 188 7.71 9.09 -7.17
N CYS A 189 8.83 9.42 -7.81
CA CYS A 189 10.10 8.73 -7.61
C CYS A 189 10.60 8.90 -6.18
N GLU A 190 10.58 10.13 -5.66
CA GLU A 190 10.98 10.41 -4.29
C GLU A 190 10.07 9.70 -3.27
N ARG A 191 8.75 9.62 -3.51
CA ARG A 191 7.83 8.85 -2.65
C ARG A 191 8.20 7.37 -2.57
N TRP A 192 8.47 6.73 -3.71
CA TRP A 192 8.92 5.34 -3.75
C TRP A 192 10.27 5.13 -3.07
N THR A 193 11.15 6.12 -3.22
CA THR A 193 12.48 6.11 -2.59
C THR A 193 12.39 6.22 -1.07
N VAL A 194 11.54 7.11 -0.55
CA VAL A 194 11.28 7.21 0.90
C VAL A 194 10.71 5.90 1.44
N ARG A 195 9.79 5.25 0.71
CA ARG A 195 9.24 3.94 1.12
C ARG A 195 10.32 2.86 1.20
N TYR A 196 11.22 2.84 0.22
CA TYR A 196 12.37 1.96 0.25
C TYR A 196 13.27 2.28 1.46
N CYS A 197 13.64 3.54 1.66
CA CYS A 197 14.55 3.91 2.75
C CYS A 197 13.97 3.60 4.14
N LEU A 198 12.67 3.81 4.33
CA LEU A 198 11.98 3.47 5.59
C LEU A 198 11.95 1.97 5.90
N THR A 199 12.09 1.11 4.89
CA THR A 199 12.06 -0.35 5.06
C THR A 199 13.44 -1.00 5.04
N GLU A 200 14.41 -0.39 4.38
CA GLU A 200 15.77 -0.91 4.26
C GLU A 200 16.68 -0.49 5.42
N PHE A 201 16.56 0.76 5.87
CA PHE A 201 17.41 1.30 6.93
C PHE A 201 16.73 1.14 8.30
N ASN A 202 17.54 1.09 9.36
CA ASN A 202 17.03 1.03 10.73
C ASN A 202 16.76 2.45 11.24
N TRP A 203 15.50 2.84 11.41
CA TRP A 203 15.14 4.18 11.89
C TRP A 203 14.80 4.16 13.37
N THR A 204 15.05 5.28 14.05
CA THR A 204 14.39 5.50 15.35
C THR A 204 12.90 5.77 15.13
N GLU A 205 12.03 5.33 16.06
CA GLU A 205 10.57 5.50 15.95
C GLU A 205 10.20 6.98 15.69
N ALA A 206 10.80 7.89 16.46
CA ALA A 206 10.58 9.33 16.30
C ALA A 206 11.05 9.87 14.94
N ALA A 207 12.11 9.30 14.34
CA ALA A 207 12.59 9.70 13.02
C ALA A 207 11.65 9.21 11.91
N GLN A 208 11.19 7.96 12.01
CA GLN A 208 10.23 7.37 11.08
C GLN A 208 8.88 8.10 11.11
N GLU A 209 8.36 8.39 12.31
CA GLU A 209 7.13 9.18 12.48
C GLU A 209 7.29 10.57 11.85
N TRP A 210 8.38 11.26 12.17
CA TRP A 210 8.63 12.61 11.66
C TRP A 210 8.73 12.64 10.14
N VAL A 211 9.50 11.73 9.51
CA VAL A 211 9.68 11.73 8.04
C VAL A 211 8.39 11.34 7.32
N THR A 212 7.61 10.43 7.90
CA THR A 212 6.31 10.02 7.35
C THR A 212 5.31 11.17 7.42
N GLU A 213 5.28 11.91 8.53
CA GLU A 213 4.43 13.09 8.68
C GLU A 213 4.87 14.24 7.76
N ALA A 214 6.18 14.48 7.66
CA ALA A 214 6.76 15.49 6.78
C ALA A 214 6.41 15.20 5.30
N THR A 215 6.57 13.96 4.86
CA THR A 215 6.25 13.53 3.48
C THR A 215 4.76 13.70 3.16
N LYS A 216 3.87 13.53 4.14
CA LYS A 216 2.41 13.75 3.98
C LYS A 216 2.04 15.24 3.88
N LYS A 217 2.84 16.14 4.46
CA LYS A 217 2.59 17.59 4.45
C LYS A 217 3.01 18.27 3.15
N VAL A 218 3.99 17.72 2.44
CA VAL A 218 4.47 18.30 1.18
C VAL A 218 3.51 17.96 0.04
N ALA A 219 3.29 18.93 -0.86
CA ALA A 219 2.43 18.73 -2.01
C ALA A 219 2.97 17.59 -2.90
N GLN A 220 2.07 16.69 -3.30
CA GLN A 220 2.40 15.59 -4.18
C GLN A 220 2.10 16.00 -5.62
N GLU A 221 3.01 15.67 -6.54
CA GLU A 221 2.76 15.77 -7.99
C GLU A 221 1.62 14.85 -8.45
#